data_AF-A0A2T9XRR9-F1
#
_entry.id   AF-A0A2T9XRR9-F1
#
_cell.length_a   1.000
_cell.length_b   1.000
_cell.length_c   1.000
_cell.angle_alpha   90.00
_cell.angle_beta   90.00
_cell.angle_gamma   90.00
#
_symmetry.space_group_name_H-M   'P 1'
#
loop_
_entity.id
_entity.type
_entity.pdbx_description
1 polymer ?
#
loop_
_entity_poly.entity_id
_entity_poly.type
_entity_poly.pdbx_seq_one_letter_code
_entity_poly.pdbx_strand_id
1 'polypeptide(L)'
;MALTAEDLLAGSALTHEVELPPGGPVGAVTVRPLTVRDVQLVAHAAKDDRELAAGLMIARAVVEPVLTVEQAGRLPAGLARFLVDTINELSGIETPRDRLAELVQAPLAKACFVLAEEFGWTAEDVAGMTIGQILMYVEMTGRASEVA
;
A
#
# COMPACT_ATOMS: atom_id res chain seq x y z
N MET A 1 -25.80 -27.62 7.41
CA MET A 1 -26.68 -26.75 6.61
C MET A 1 -25.82 -26.17 5.50
N ALA A 2 -26.25 -26.24 4.24
CA ALA A 2 -25.46 -25.72 3.11
C ALA A 2 -25.76 -24.22 2.91
N LEU A 3 -24.73 -23.43 2.60
CA LEU A 3 -24.88 -22.01 2.25
C LEU A 3 -25.72 -21.87 0.97
N THR A 4 -26.68 -20.95 0.98
CA THR A 4 -27.46 -20.58 -0.21
C THR A 4 -26.75 -19.49 -1.03
N ALA A 5 -27.20 -19.28 -2.27
CA ALA A 5 -26.71 -18.15 -3.07
C ALA A 5 -27.05 -16.80 -2.42
N GLU A 6 -28.18 -16.71 -1.73
CA GLU A 6 -28.60 -15.51 -1.00
C GLU A 6 -27.68 -15.25 0.20
N ASP A 7 -27.25 -16.31 0.91
CA ASP A 7 -26.27 -16.19 2.01
C ASP A 7 -24.92 -15.65 1.50
N LEU A 8 -24.48 -16.07 0.31
CA LEU A 8 -23.24 -15.58 -0.31
C LEU A 8 -23.36 -14.12 -0.78
N LEU A 9 -24.51 -13.73 -1.34
CA LEU A 9 -24.77 -12.37 -1.80
C LEU A 9 -25.00 -11.40 -0.63
N ALA A 10 -25.58 -11.86 0.48
CA ALA A 10 -25.74 -11.07 1.69
C ALA A 10 -24.40 -10.58 2.25
N GLY A 11 -23.33 -11.37 2.10
CA GLY A 11 -21.97 -10.97 2.47
C GLY A 11 -21.47 -9.71 1.75
N SER A 12 -21.98 -9.42 0.56
CA SER A 12 -21.61 -8.22 -0.20
C SER A 12 -22.28 -6.92 0.28
N ALA A 13 -23.31 -7.03 1.11
CA ALA A 13 -24.01 -5.90 1.72
C ALA A 13 -23.53 -5.59 3.15
N LEU A 14 -22.54 -6.35 3.65
CA LEU A 14 -21.94 -6.10 4.96
C LEU A 14 -21.19 -4.76 4.93
N THR A 15 -21.41 -3.96 5.96
CA THR A 15 -20.73 -2.68 6.17
C THR A 15 -19.83 -2.77 7.38
N HIS A 16 -18.64 -2.20 7.28
CA HIS A 16 -17.62 -2.15 8.30
C HIS A 16 -17.33 -0.70 8.68
N GLU A 17 -17.30 -0.41 9.97
CA GLU A 17 -16.82 0.87 10.47
C GLU A 17 -15.29 0.83 10.53
N VAL A 18 -14.65 1.80 9.89
CA VAL A 18 -13.20 1.90 9.76
C VAL A 18 -12.75 3.20 10.41
N GLU A 19 -11.99 3.10 11.50
CA GLU A 19 -11.36 4.27 12.13
C GLU A 19 -10.29 4.87 11.23
N LEU A 20 -10.28 6.20 11.15
CA LEU A 20 -9.30 6.92 10.33
C LEU A 20 -7.95 7.07 11.07
N PRO A 21 -6.82 6.99 10.35
CA PRO A 21 -5.50 7.05 10.96
C PRO A 21 -5.21 8.43 11.58
N PRO A 22 -4.34 8.48 12.60
CA PRO A 22 -3.91 9.75 13.20
C PRO A 22 -3.17 10.62 12.18
N GLY A 23 -3.47 11.92 12.14
CA GLY A 23 -2.94 12.86 11.15
C GLY A 23 -3.92 13.24 10.02
N GLY A 24 -5.13 12.68 10.03
CA GLY A 24 -6.25 13.06 9.18
C GLY A 24 -7.46 13.60 9.96
N PRO A 25 -8.65 13.69 9.34
CA PRO A 25 -9.89 14.00 10.06
C PRO A 25 -10.16 12.93 11.12
N VAL A 26 -10.51 13.38 12.33
CA VAL A 26 -10.83 12.49 13.45
C VAL A 26 -12.23 11.90 13.24
N GLY A 27 -12.34 10.58 13.21
CA GLY A 27 -13.61 9.89 13.07
C GLY A 27 -13.48 8.51 12.43
N ALA A 28 -14.62 7.94 12.06
CA ALA A 28 -14.70 6.68 11.35
C ALA A 28 -15.53 6.84 10.06
N VAL A 29 -15.29 5.97 9.10
CA VAL A 29 -16.08 5.87 7.86
C VAL A 29 -16.71 4.49 7.77
N THR A 30 -17.90 4.40 7.19
CA THR A 30 -18.54 3.13 6.92
C THR A 30 -18.19 2.68 5.51
N VAL A 31 -17.62 1.48 5.39
CA VAL A 31 -17.12 0.91 4.14
C VAL A 31 -17.80 -0.42 3.89
N ARG A 32 -18.14 -0.72 2.63
CA ARG A 32 -18.58 -2.05 2.21
C ARG A 32 -17.54 -2.71 1.30
N PRO A 33 -17.45 -4.05 1.29
CA PRO A 33 -16.66 -4.78 0.30
C PRO A 33 -17.09 -4.43 -1.14
N LEU A 34 -16.12 -4.37 -2.05
CA LEU A 34 -16.38 -4.25 -3.48
C LEU A 34 -16.85 -5.60 -4.03
N THR A 35 -17.90 -5.55 -4.83
CA THR A 35 -18.37 -6.73 -5.57
C THR A 35 -17.51 -6.95 -6.82
N VAL A 36 -17.55 -8.16 -7.39
CA VAL A 36 -16.92 -8.45 -8.70
C VAL A 36 -17.37 -7.47 -9.78
N ARG A 37 -18.66 -7.08 -9.76
CA ARG A 37 -19.22 -6.08 -10.68
C ARG A 37 -18.60 -4.70 -10.46
N ASP A 38 -18.36 -4.31 -9.21
CA ASP A 38 -17.74 -3.03 -8.87
C ASP A 38 -16.32 -2.97 -9.43
N VAL A 39 -15.53 -4.02 -9.21
CA VAL A 39 -14.15 -4.13 -9.70
C VAL A 39 -14.07 -4.05 -11.23
N GLN A 40 -14.94 -4.77 -11.94
CA GLN A 40 -14.98 -4.74 -13.41
C GLN A 40 -15.31 -3.34 -13.95
N LEU A 41 -16.26 -2.65 -13.31
CA LEU A 41 -16.65 -1.30 -13.72
C LEU A 41 -15.55 -0.27 -13.44
N VAL A 42 -14.85 -0.40 -12.31
CA VAL A 42 -13.67 0.41 -11.99
C VAL A 42 -12.59 0.20 -13.05
N ALA A 43 -12.22 -1.06 -13.34
CA ALA A 43 -11.19 -1.39 -14.32
C ALA A 43 -11.53 -0.84 -15.72
N HIS A 44 -12.80 -0.98 -16.14
CA HIS A 44 -13.26 -0.46 -17.42
C HIS A 44 -13.23 1.07 -17.50
N ALA A 45 -13.69 1.75 -16.45
CA ALA A 45 -13.74 3.21 -16.41
C ALA A 45 -12.36 3.86 -16.28
N ALA A 46 -11.44 3.22 -15.55
CA ALA A 46 -10.11 3.73 -15.30
C ALA A 46 -9.20 3.69 -16.53
N LYS A 47 -9.41 2.78 -17.49
CA LYS A 47 -8.55 2.63 -18.69
C LYS A 47 -7.04 2.63 -18.35
N ASP A 48 -6.66 1.86 -17.33
CA ASP A 48 -5.30 1.75 -16.77
C ASP A 48 -4.76 2.99 -16.00
N ASP A 49 -5.57 4.04 -15.82
CA ASP A 49 -5.25 5.15 -14.92
C ASP A 49 -5.43 4.72 -13.45
N ARG A 50 -4.31 4.57 -12.74
CA ARG A 50 -4.29 4.13 -11.34
C ARG A 50 -4.89 5.14 -10.37
N GLU A 51 -4.74 6.44 -10.63
CA GLU A 51 -5.25 7.50 -9.77
C GLU A 51 -6.78 7.56 -9.88
N LEU A 52 -7.30 7.48 -11.10
CA LEU A 52 -8.73 7.40 -11.37
C LEU A 52 -9.34 6.11 -10.80
N ALA A 53 -8.64 4.97 -10.93
CA ALA A 53 -9.07 3.71 -10.34
C ALA A 53 -9.24 3.81 -8.82
N ALA A 54 -8.27 4.40 -8.12
CA ALA A 54 -8.33 4.61 -6.67
C ALA A 54 -9.52 5.50 -6.27
N GLY A 55 -9.73 6.61 -6.95
CA GLY A 55 -10.88 7.50 -6.69
C GLY A 55 -12.22 6.80 -6.90
N LEU A 56 -12.35 5.99 -7.96
CA LEU A 56 -13.55 5.20 -8.26
C LEU A 56 -13.79 4.08 -7.23
N MET A 57 -12.74 3.43 -6.73
CA MET A 57 -12.85 2.43 -5.66
C MET A 57 -13.38 3.06 -4.38
N ILE A 58 -12.78 4.17 -3.94
CA ILE A 58 -13.16 4.87 -2.71
C ILE A 58 -14.61 5.36 -2.80
N ALA A 59 -14.98 6.07 -3.86
CA ALA A 59 -16.34 6.61 -4.04
C ALA A 59 -17.44 5.53 -4.06
N ARG A 60 -17.07 4.28 -4.33
CA ARG A 60 -18.00 3.16 -4.47
C ARG A 60 -18.08 2.27 -3.23
N ALA A 61 -16.99 2.21 -2.46
CA ALA A 61 -16.88 1.40 -1.25
C ALA A 61 -17.26 2.17 0.02
N VAL A 62 -16.97 3.48 0.09
CA VAL A 62 -17.37 4.32 1.23
C VAL A 62 -18.87 4.60 1.13
N VAL A 63 -19.60 4.12 2.12
CA VAL A 63 -21.06 4.27 2.25
C VAL A 63 -21.41 5.53 3.03
N GLU A 64 -20.68 5.81 4.11
CA GLU A 64 -20.87 6.99 4.95
C GLU A 64 -19.49 7.55 5.36
N PRO A 65 -19.18 8.83 5.06
CA PRO A 65 -19.98 9.77 4.26
C PRO A 65 -19.98 9.39 2.77
N VAL A 66 -21.08 9.64 2.07
CA VAL A 66 -21.14 9.42 0.61
C VAL A 66 -20.20 10.39 -0.10
N LEU A 67 -19.24 9.85 -0.86
CA LEU A 67 -18.25 10.63 -1.62
C LEU A 67 -18.52 10.58 -3.11
N THR A 68 -18.40 11.73 -3.80
CA THR A 68 -18.29 11.74 -5.27
C THR A 68 -16.89 11.32 -5.71
N VAL A 69 -16.75 10.91 -6.97
CA VAL A 69 -15.45 10.55 -7.55
C VAL A 69 -14.45 11.72 -7.47
N GLU A 70 -14.92 12.95 -7.70
CA GLU A 70 -14.10 14.15 -7.59
C GLU A 70 -13.65 14.40 -6.14
N GLN A 71 -14.54 14.23 -5.16
CA GLN A 71 -14.20 14.36 -3.75
C GLN A 71 -13.19 13.29 -3.30
N ALA A 72 -13.38 12.05 -3.76
CA ALA A 72 -12.45 10.95 -3.50
C ALA A 72 -11.06 11.24 -4.08
N GLY A 73 -10.98 11.79 -5.29
CA GLY A 73 -9.72 12.19 -5.92
C GLY A 73 -9.01 13.38 -5.25
N ARG A 74 -9.72 14.14 -4.40
CA ARG A 74 -9.17 15.27 -3.64
C ARG A 74 -8.74 14.91 -2.22
N LEU A 75 -8.88 13.64 -1.82
CA LEU A 75 -8.43 13.18 -0.51
C LEU A 75 -6.91 13.32 -0.38
N PRO A 76 -6.38 13.61 0.82
CA PRO A 76 -4.94 13.55 1.07
C PRO A 76 -4.38 12.17 0.66
N ALA A 77 -3.24 12.16 -0.04
CA ALA A 77 -2.70 10.93 -0.62
C ALA A 77 -2.55 9.78 0.40
N GLY A 78 -2.12 10.08 1.63
CA GLY A 78 -2.02 9.07 2.69
C GLY A 78 -3.37 8.50 3.12
N LEU A 79 -4.42 9.32 3.19
CA LEU A 79 -5.78 8.88 3.51
C LEU A 79 -6.37 8.06 2.35
N ALA A 80 -6.17 8.50 1.11
CA ALA A 80 -6.61 7.75 -0.05
C ALA A 80 -5.95 6.36 -0.11
N ARG A 81 -4.63 6.28 0.14
CA ARG A 81 -3.91 5.00 0.23
C ARG A 81 -4.48 4.11 1.33
N PHE A 82 -4.63 4.64 2.55
CA PHE A 82 -5.20 3.90 3.67
C PHE A 82 -6.58 3.31 3.36
N LEU A 83 -7.46 4.12 2.75
CA LEU A 83 -8.80 3.66 2.38
C LEU A 83 -8.76 2.59 1.31
N VAL A 84 -7.94 2.75 0.26
CA VAL A 84 -7.77 1.73 -0.80
C VAL A 84 -7.27 0.41 -0.21
N ASP A 85 -6.26 0.46 0.67
CA ASP A 85 -5.71 -0.73 1.31
C ASP A 85 -6.76 -1.43 2.18
N THR A 86 -7.52 -0.66 2.96
CA THR A 86 -8.62 -1.18 3.79
C THR A 86 -9.74 -1.79 2.93
N ILE A 87 -10.12 -1.13 1.84
CA ILE A 87 -11.14 -1.62 0.91
C ILE A 87 -10.69 -2.94 0.27
N ASN A 88 -9.42 -3.02 -0.15
CA ASN A 88 -8.85 -4.22 -0.74
C ASN A 88 -8.86 -5.39 0.26
N GLU A 89 -8.47 -5.14 1.51
CA GLU A 89 -8.51 -6.12 2.59
C GLU A 89 -9.94 -6.63 2.86
N LEU A 90 -10.90 -5.71 3.06
CA LEU A 90 -12.31 -6.05 3.30
C LEU A 90 -12.95 -6.77 2.10
N SER A 91 -12.51 -6.48 0.88
CA SER A 91 -13.02 -7.09 -0.34
C SER A 91 -12.35 -8.43 -0.67
N GLY A 92 -11.32 -8.83 0.07
CA GLY A 92 -10.48 -9.99 -0.28
C GLY A 92 -9.77 -9.83 -1.62
N ILE A 93 -9.58 -8.59 -2.08
CA ILE A 93 -8.84 -8.25 -3.29
C ILE A 93 -7.41 -8.05 -2.87
N GLU A 94 -6.67 -9.13 -2.68
CA GLU A 94 -5.23 -8.99 -2.54
C GLU A 94 -4.67 -8.46 -3.86
N THR A 95 -3.86 -7.40 -3.80
CA THR A 95 -2.96 -7.03 -4.89
C THR A 95 -1.55 -7.54 -4.54
N PRO A 96 -1.20 -8.80 -4.89
CA PRO A 96 0.10 -9.40 -4.53
C PRO A 96 1.32 -8.60 -5.03
N ARG A 97 1.15 -7.80 -6.09
CA ARG A 97 2.26 -7.11 -6.74
C ARG A 97 2.81 -5.95 -5.90
N ASP A 98 1.96 -5.23 -5.16
CA ASP A 98 2.41 -4.10 -4.33
C ASP A 98 3.02 -4.59 -3.02
N ARG A 99 2.43 -5.62 -2.37
CA ARG A 99 2.94 -6.12 -1.10
C ARG A 99 4.32 -6.77 -1.22
N LEU A 100 4.58 -7.55 -2.29
CA LEU A 100 5.91 -8.15 -2.46
C LEU A 100 6.98 -7.09 -2.76
N ALA A 101 6.63 -6.07 -3.56
CA ALA A 101 7.52 -4.95 -3.81
C ALA A 101 7.79 -4.17 -2.52
N GLU A 102 6.78 -3.83 -1.73
CA GLU A 102 6.96 -3.13 -0.44
C GLU A 102 7.72 -3.97 0.59
N LEU A 103 7.43 -5.28 0.69
CA LEU A 103 8.11 -6.21 1.60
C LEU A 103 9.57 -6.46 1.23
N VAL A 104 9.96 -6.30 -0.05
CA VAL A 104 11.35 -6.42 -0.50
C VAL A 104 12.07 -5.07 -0.42
N GLN A 105 11.39 -3.96 -0.76
CA GLN A 105 11.98 -2.62 -0.75
C GLN A 105 12.24 -2.11 0.67
N ALA A 106 11.40 -2.45 1.66
CA ALA A 106 11.59 -1.99 3.04
C ALA A 106 12.87 -2.54 3.72
N PRO A 107 13.20 -3.85 3.65
CA PRO A 107 14.48 -4.37 4.14
C PRO A 107 15.69 -3.87 3.35
N LEU A 108 15.59 -3.72 2.02
CA LEU A 108 16.69 -3.18 1.22
C LEU A 108 16.97 -1.72 1.54
N ALA A 109 15.94 -0.88 1.65
CA ALA A 109 16.09 0.51 2.06
C ALA A 109 16.73 0.61 3.46
N LYS A 110 16.29 -0.23 4.40
CA LYS A 110 16.90 -0.32 5.73
C LYS A 110 18.37 -0.73 5.67
N ALA A 111 18.73 -1.70 4.82
CA ALA A 111 20.11 -2.10 4.63
C ALA A 111 20.98 -0.96 4.07
N CYS A 112 20.46 -0.19 3.10
CA CYS A 112 21.17 0.98 2.57
C CYS A 112 21.43 2.05 3.65
N PHE A 113 20.46 2.30 4.53
CA PHE A 113 20.63 3.24 5.64
C PHE A 113 21.64 2.76 6.69
N VAL A 114 21.58 1.49 7.09
CA VAL A 114 22.52 0.92 8.07
C VAL A 114 23.95 0.94 7.52
N LEU A 115 24.15 0.61 6.24
CA LEU A 115 25.47 0.69 5.61
C LEU A 115 25.96 2.13 5.45
N ALA A 116 25.07 3.07 5.13
CA ALA A 116 25.43 4.50 5.06
C ALA A 116 25.92 5.03 6.41
N GLU A 117 25.25 4.68 7.50
CA GLU A 117 25.61 5.10 8.86
C GLU A 117 26.95 4.52 9.32
N GLU A 118 27.17 3.22 9.12
CA GLU A 118 28.39 2.53 9.58
C GLU A 118 29.66 2.97 8.83
N PHE A 119 29.54 3.32 7.54
CA PHE A 119 30.69 3.64 6.68
C PHE A 119 30.83 5.14 6.36
N GLY A 120 29.94 5.99 6.89
CA GLY A 120 29.94 7.43 6.62
C GLY A 120 29.59 7.79 5.17
N TRP A 121 28.88 6.90 4.46
CA TRP A 121 28.41 7.10 3.09
C TRP A 121 26.99 7.69 3.07
N THR A 122 26.54 8.18 1.92
CA THR A 122 25.13 8.52 1.75
C THR A 122 24.34 7.30 1.27
N ALA A 123 23.02 7.29 1.53
CA ALA A 123 22.15 6.22 1.01
C ALA A 123 22.15 6.15 -0.53
N GLU A 124 22.42 7.27 -1.20
CA GLU A 124 22.55 7.36 -2.65
C GLU A 124 23.84 6.69 -3.16
N ASP A 125 24.95 6.87 -2.43
CA ASP A 125 26.22 6.19 -2.72
C ASP A 125 26.06 4.66 -2.59
N VAL A 126 25.37 4.20 -1.55
CA VAL A 126 25.12 2.77 -1.31
C VAL A 126 24.22 2.17 -2.39
N ALA A 127 23.17 2.89 -2.79
CA ALA A 127 22.26 2.46 -3.86
C ALA A 127 22.94 2.42 -5.25
N GLY A 128 23.95 3.27 -5.47
CA GLY A 128 24.75 3.30 -6.69
C GLY A 128 25.81 2.20 -6.78
N MET A 129 26.06 1.46 -5.69
CA MET A 129 27.10 0.44 -5.63
C MET A 129 26.53 -0.98 -5.78
N THR A 130 27.26 -1.82 -6.51
CA THR A 130 26.98 -3.26 -6.55
C THR A 130 27.37 -3.92 -5.24
N ILE A 131 26.72 -5.04 -4.91
CA ILE A 131 27.05 -5.83 -3.72
C ILE A 131 28.54 -6.21 -3.66
N GLY A 132 29.18 -6.47 -4.81
CA GLY A 132 30.61 -6.78 -4.89
C GLY A 132 31.50 -5.58 -4.54
N GLN A 133 31.11 -4.36 -4.92
CA GLN A 133 31.82 -3.14 -4.54
C GLN A 133 31.69 -2.88 -3.03
N ILE A 134 30.50 -3.04 -2.46
CA ILE A 134 30.26 -2.89 -1.01
C ILE A 134 31.15 -3.87 -0.23
N LEU A 135 31.16 -5.16 -0.61
CA LEU A 135 31.97 -6.18 0.06
C LEU A 135 33.48 -5.89 -0.01
N MET A 136 33.98 -5.32 -1.11
CA MET A 136 35.39 -4.91 -1.20
C MET A 136 35.75 -3.79 -0.23
N TYR A 137 34.87 -2.80 -0.02
CA TYR A 137 35.12 -1.74 0.96
C TYR A 137 35.07 -2.27 2.40
N VAL A 138 34.15 -3.19 2.70
CA VAL A 138 34.10 -3.84 4.02
C VAL A 138 35.40 -4.60 4.29
N GLU A 139 35.90 -5.37 3.31
CA GLU A 139 37.16 -6.11 3.42
C GLU A 139 38.37 -5.17 3.63
N MET A 140 38.41 -4.03 2.92
CA MET A 140 39.47 -3.05 3.08
C MET A 140 39.44 -2.35 4.45
N THR A 141 38.25 -2.10 4.99
CA THR A 141 38.07 -1.50 6.33
C THR A 141 38.41 -2.49 7.44
N GLY A 142 38.05 -3.77 7.27
CA GLY A 142 38.43 -4.86 8.19
C GLY A 142 39.94 -5.04 8.26
N ARG A 143 40.64 -5.00 7.12
CA ARG A 143 42.11 -5.07 7.08
C ARG A 143 42.80 -3.83 7.65
N ALA A 144 42.20 -2.65 7.52
CA ALA A 144 42.75 -1.44 8.15
C ALA A 144 42.71 -1.49 9.70
N SER A 145 41.76 -2.23 10.27
CA SER A 145 41.67 -2.44 11.73
C SER A 145 42.60 -3.54 12.27
N GLU A 146 43.10 -4.44 11.43
CA GLU A 146 44.07 -5.49 11.84
C GLU A 146 45.54 -5.02 11.85
N VAL A 147 45.83 -3.84 11.28
CA VAL A 147 47.21 -3.29 11.18
C VAL A 147 47.40 -2.05 12.07
N ALA A 148 46.42 -1.71 12.91
CA ALA A 148 46.47 -0.62 13.89
C ALA A 148 46.74 -1.13 15.31
#